data_AF-A0A0G2ER94-F1
#
_entry.id   AF-A0A0G2ER94-F1
#
_cell.length_a   1.000
_cell.length_b   1.000
_cell.length_c   1.000
_cell.angle_alpha   90.00
_cell.angle_beta   90.00
_cell.angle_gamma   90.00
#
_symmetry.space_group_name_H-M   'P 1'
#
loop_
_entity.id
_entity.type
_entity.pdbx_description
1 polymer ?
#
loop_
_entity_poly.entity_id
_entity_poly.type
_entity_poly.pdbx_seq_one_letter_code
_entity_poly.pdbx_strand_id
1 'polypeptide(L)'
;MQLVTLALLGLGGLTSAAPTLMHRTVSATQYEISTLKTHFMGKNSGIADGSWPAGTEFNSTIELTIQYPGQSGAVNASAESTTCTASWPNGTHPVDWNACENENVGWKFTDFTTEAKFTVEVGRITGETSADTGSVSIEANNFASDDSWLTCIAGAPTTGIHCDLDGMLSKQKSPIPVAVTSGPVIGPF
;
A
#
# COMPACT_ATOMS: atom_id res chain seq x y z
N MET A 1 53.73 -42.11 41.57
CA MET A 1 52.59 -41.21 41.86
C MET A 1 51.93 -40.88 40.53
N GLN A 2 50.68 -41.30 40.36
CA GLN A 2 49.90 -41.24 39.11
C GLN A 2 49.48 -39.80 38.77
N LEU A 3 49.75 -39.39 37.53
CA LEU A 3 49.22 -38.19 36.90
C LEU A 3 47.83 -38.49 36.33
N VAL A 4 46.82 -37.79 36.85
CA VAL A 4 45.43 -37.85 36.41
C VAL A 4 45.26 -36.96 35.19
N THR A 5 44.82 -37.55 34.07
CA THR A 5 44.40 -36.85 32.84
C THR A 5 42.88 -36.83 32.83
N LEU A 6 42.21 -35.67 32.79
CA LEU A 6 40.77 -35.66 32.52
C LEU A 6 40.25 -34.37 31.85
N ALA A 7 39.66 -34.63 30.67
CA ALA A 7 38.52 -33.97 30.02
C ALA A 7 38.63 -32.49 29.62
N LEU A 8 39.01 -32.25 28.36
CA LEU A 8 38.56 -31.07 27.61
C LEU A 8 37.07 -31.23 27.26
N LEU A 9 36.24 -30.35 27.82
CA LEU A 9 34.86 -30.12 27.40
C LEU A 9 34.87 -29.41 26.04
N GLY A 10 34.46 -30.11 24.98
CA GLY A 10 34.19 -29.50 23.68
C GLY A 10 32.95 -28.62 23.77
N LEU A 11 33.13 -27.30 23.61
CA LEU A 11 32.03 -26.36 23.42
C LEU A 11 31.35 -26.67 22.08
N GLY A 12 30.10 -27.13 22.13
CA GLY A 12 29.24 -27.24 20.96
C GLY A 12 29.04 -25.87 20.33
N GLY A 13 29.35 -25.75 19.05
CA GLY A 13 29.16 -24.52 18.28
C GLY A 13 27.68 -24.15 18.23
N LEU A 14 27.36 -22.95 18.70
CA LEU A 14 26.07 -22.30 18.47
C LEU A 14 25.93 -22.03 16.97
N THR A 15 25.22 -22.88 16.25
CA THR A 15 24.78 -22.59 14.88
C THR A 15 23.76 -21.45 14.95
N SER A 16 24.22 -20.23 14.66
CA SER A 16 23.35 -19.08 14.42
C SER A 16 22.48 -19.38 13.21
N ALA A 17 21.20 -19.70 13.43
CA ALA A 17 20.20 -19.71 12.37
C ALA A 17 19.89 -18.25 12.03
N ALA A 18 20.69 -17.65 11.14
CA ALA A 18 20.35 -16.37 10.55
C ALA A 18 19.03 -16.56 9.76
N PRO A 19 17.96 -15.81 10.07
CA PRO A 19 16.74 -15.88 9.30
C PRO A 19 17.07 -15.48 7.87
N THR A 20 16.95 -16.41 6.93
CA THR A 20 17.00 -16.09 5.51
C THR A 20 15.75 -15.26 5.22
N LEU A 21 15.94 -13.98 4.95
CA LEU A 21 14.92 -13.09 4.38
C LEU A 21 14.52 -13.68 3.01
N MET A 22 13.55 -14.59 3.01
CA MET A 22 12.98 -15.10 1.78
C MET A 22 12.37 -13.93 1.04
N HIS A 23 12.90 -13.65 -0.15
CA HIS A 23 12.32 -12.64 -1.02
C HIS A 23 10.95 -13.15 -1.45
N ARG A 24 9.92 -12.38 -1.12
CA ARG A 24 8.56 -12.70 -1.52
C ARG A 24 8.45 -12.58 -3.04
N THR A 25 7.98 -13.64 -3.68
CA THR A 25 7.64 -13.61 -5.10
C THR A 25 6.24 -13.05 -5.28
N VAL A 26 6.09 -12.11 -6.20
CA VAL A 26 4.78 -11.54 -6.61
C VAL A 26 4.44 -12.14 -7.98
N SER A 27 3.18 -12.56 -8.17
CA SER A 27 2.74 -13.20 -9.42
C SER A 27 2.79 -12.23 -10.60
N ALA A 28 3.02 -12.73 -11.81
CA ALA A 28 2.90 -11.94 -13.03
C ALA A 28 1.49 -11.35 -13.25
N THR A 29 0.47 -11.93 -12.62
CA THR A 29 -0.94 -11.58 -12.79
C THR A 29 -1.55 -10.85 -11.59
N GLN A 30 -0.73 -10.46 -10.61
CA GLN A 30 -1.21 -9.82 -9.39
C GLN A 30 -0.18 -8.84 -8.85
N TYR A 31 -0.59 -7.61 -8.58
CA TYR A 31 0.19 -6.65 -7.81
C TYR A 31 -0.29 -6.66 -6.36
N GLU A 32 0.51 -6.07 -5.47
CA GLU A 32 0.23 -6.05 -4.05
C GLU A 32 0.43 -4.65 -3.49
N ILE A 33 -0.60 -4.07 -2.87
CA ILE A 33 -0.45 -2.81 -2.12
C ILE A 33 -0.06 -3.19 -0.69
N SER A 34 1.21 -2.98 -0.35
CA SER A 34 1.76 -3.39 0.96
C SER A 34 1.60 -2.33 2.04
N THR A 35 1.43 -1.08 1.65
CA THR A 35 1.09 0.03 2.54
C THR A 35 0.04 0.88 1.86
N LEU A 36 -0.88 1.41 2.65
CA LEU A 36 -1.83 2.42 2.19
C LEU A 36 -2.17 3.30 3.38
N LYS A 37 -1.84 4.59 3.25
CA LYS A 37 -2.19 5.63 4.20
C LYS A 37 -2.89 6.74 3.45
N THR A 38 -3.94 7.27 4.06
CA THR A 38 -4.64 8.44 3.54
C THR A 38 -4.90 9.43 4.65
N HIS A 39 -4.91 10.70 4.30
CA HIS A 39 -5.27 11.77 5.19
C HIS A 39 -6.26 12.67 4.48
N PHE A 40 -7.53 12.60 4.88
CA PHE A 40 -8.59 13.32 4.22
C PHE A 40 -9.10 14.49 5.06
N MET A 41 -9.37 15.59 4.38
CA MET A 41 -10.20 16.66 4.90
C MET A 41 -11.68 16.31 4.72
N GLY A 42 -12.16 15.34 5.50
CA GLY A 42 -13.55 14.86 5.39
C GLY A 42 -14.62 15.89 5.76
N LYS A 43 -15.83 15.67 5.24
CA LYS A 43 -17.01 16.54 5.47
C LYS A 43 -17.35 16.78 6.96
N ASN A 44 -17.01 15.84 7.84
CA ASN A 44 -17.36 15.88 9.28
C ASN A 44 -16.13 15.89 10.21
N SER A 45 -14.94 16.22 9.71
CA SER A 45 -13.71 16.26 10.51
C SER A 45 -13.24 17.67 10.88
N GLY A 46 -14.12 18.67 10.66
CA GLY A 46 -13.97 20.04 11.13
C GLY A 46 -14.35 20.21 12.61
N ILE A 47 -15.03 21.30 12.95
CA ILE A 47 -15.56 21.55 14.30
C ILE A 47 -16.86 20.77 14.55
N ALA A 48 -17.52 20.99 15.69
CA ALA A 48 -18.68 20.19 16.14
C ALA A 48 -19.84 20.09 15.13
N ASP A 49 -20.01 21.06 14.23
CA ASP A 49 -21.01 21.06 13.17
C ASP A 49 -20.50 20.50 11.82
N GLY A 50 -19.25 20.01 11.80
CA GLY A 50 -18.54 19.51 10.61
C GLY A 50 -17.86 20.61 9.78
N SER A 51 -18.13 21.89 10.06
CA SER A 51 -17.55 22.99 9.29
C SER A 51 -16.06 23.17 9.58
N TRP A 52 -15.33 23.66 8.59
CA TRP A 52 -13.92 23.99 8.73
C TRP A 52 -13.76 25.50 8.87
N PRO A 53 -13.14 25.99 9.96
CA PRO A 53 -12.82 27.41 10.08
C PRO A 53 -11.92 27.87 8.94
N ALA A 54 -12.15 29.07 8.43
CA ALA A 54 -11.35 29.63 7.34
C ALA A 54 -9.86 29.68 7.71
N GLY A 55 -9.00 29.19 6.82
CA GLY A 55 -7.56 29.10 7.00
C GLY A 55 -7.09 27.84 7.73
N THR A 56 -7.99 26.91 8.07
CA THR A 56 -7.64 25.60 8.66
C THR A 56 -7.77 24.44 7.67
N GLU A 57 -8.19 24.74 6.45
CA GLU A 57 -8.29 23.77 5.38
C GLU A 57 -6.91 23.27 4.95
N PHE A 58 -6.82 22.00 4.56
CA PHE A 58 -5.59 21.40 4.05
C PHE A 58 -5.88 20.48 2.87
N ASN A 59 -4.83 20.17 2.11
CA ASN A 59 -4.91 19.24 1.00
C ASN A 59 -4.97 17.80 1.51
N SER A 60 -5.91 17.01 1.00
CA SER A 60 -5.92 15.58 1.28
C SER A 60 -4.70 14.90 0.66
N THR A 61 -4.25 13.79 1.26
CA THR A 61 -3.07 13.06 0.81
C THR A 61 -3.30 11.55 0.78
N ILE A 62 -2.49 10.88 -0.02
CA ILE A 62 -2.34 9.43 -0.04
C ILE A 62 -0.87 9.06 -0.18
N GLU A 63 -0.48 7.98 0.49
CA GLU A 63 0.79 7.30 0.35
C GLU A 63 0.50 5.81 0.25
N LEU A 64 0.98 5.16 -0.81
CA LEU A 64 0.84 3.72 -0.98
C LEU A 64 2.10 3.12 -1.60
N THR A 65 2.43 1.90 -1.19
CA THR A 65 3.55 1.16 -1.79
C THR A 65 3.00 -0.01 -2.60
N ILE A 66 3.31 -0.04 -3.89
CA ILE A 66 2.94 -1.11 -4.81
C ILE A 66 4.12 -2.05 -4.98
N GLN A 67 3.89 -3.34 -4.76
CA GLN A 67 4.80 -4.42 -5.12
C GLN A 67 4.30 -5.08 -6.40
N TYR A 68 5.21 -5.32 -7.34
CA TYR A 68 4.91 -5.85 -8.66
C TYR A 68 6.04 -6.77 -9.13
N PRO A 69 5.77 -7.71 -10.06
CA PRO A 69 6.79 -8.63 -10.56
C PRO A 69 7.93 -7.86 -11.23
N GLY A 70 9.19 -8.24 -10.98
CA GLY A 70 10.32 -7.67 -11.70
C GLY A 70 10.22 -7.88 -13.21
N GLN A 71 10.90 -7.05 -14.00
CA GLN A 71 10.82 -7.07 -15.46
C GLN A 71 11.12 -8.49 -16.03
N SER A 72 10.19 -9.03 -16.83
CA SER A 72 10.21 -10.42 -17.29
C SER A 72 11.40 -10.70 -18.21
N GLY A 73 12.26 -11.64 -17.79
CA GLY A 73 13.44 -12.08 -18.54
C GLY A 73 14.39 -12.92 -17.69
N ALA A 74 14.36 -12.72 -16.37
CA ALA A 74 15.05 -13.56 -15.41
C ALA A 74 14.08 -14.59 -14.80
N VAL A 75 14.41 -15.88 -14.94
CA VAL A 75 13.84 -16.92 -14.08
C VAL A 75 14.24 -16.55 -12.65
N ASN A 76 13.26 -16.25 -11.78
CA ASN A 76 13.43 -15.65 -10.44
C ASN A 76 13.60 -14.12 -10.39
N ALA A 77 12.95 -13.36 -11.27
CA ALA A 77 12.86 -11.92 -11.08
C ALA A 77 12.25 -11.61 -9.70
N SER A 78 13.03 -10.96 -8.83
CA SER A 78 12.55 -10.49 -7.53
C SER A 78 11.39 -9.51 -7.74
N ALA A 79 10.45 -9.49 -6.81
CA ALA A 79 9.46 -8.44 -6.79
C ALA A 79 10.15 -7.08 -6.66
N GLU A 80 9.69 -6.11 -7.44
CA GLU A 80 10.06 -4.72 -7.32
C GLU A 80 8.99 -3.99 -6.49
N SER A 81 9.35 -2.85 -5.91
CA SER A 81 8.41 -2.01 -5.18
C SER A 81 8.62 -0.54 -5.49
N THR A 82 7.55 0.24 -5.48
CA THR A 82 7.60 1.69 -5.63
C THR A 82 6.60 2.36 -4.69
N THR A 83 6.95 3.55 -4.19
CA THR A 83 6.04 4.38 -3.41
C THR A 83 5.34 5.36 -4.34
N CYS A 84 4.05 5.54 -4.13
CA CYS A 84 3.23 6.51 -4.84
C CYS A 84 2.65 7.47 -3.81
N THR A 85 2.74 8.77 -4.08
CA THR A 85 2.17 9.81 -3.23
C THR A 85 1.41 10.81 -4.08
N ALA A 86 0.36 11.40 -3.51
CA ALA A 86 -0.24 12.60 -4.08
C ALA A 86 -0.87 13.46 -2.99
N SER A 87 -1.10 14.73 -3.36
CA SER A 87 -1.80 15.71 -2.54
C SER A 87 -2.76 16.50 -3.43
N TRP A 88 -3.99 16.71 -2.98
CA TRP A 88 -5.00 17.42 -3.76
C TRP A 88 -5.89 18.32 -2.89
N PRO A 89 -6.49 19.37 -3.49
CA PRO A 89 -7.36 20.29 -2.76
C PRO A 89 -8.55 19.59 -2.09
N ASN A 90 -8.97 20.12 -0.96
CA ASN A 90 -10.19 19.67 -0.27
C ASN A 90 -11.40 19.61 -1.21
N GLY A 91 -12.24 18.59 -1.04
CA GLY A 91 -13.46 18.37 -1.81
C GLY A 91 -13.23 17.86 -3.23
N THR A 92 -11.97 17.55 -3.59
CA THR A 92 -11.61 16.92 -4.86
C THR A 92 -10.95 15.57 -4.62
N HIS A 93 -10.68 14.83 -5.70
CA HIS A 93 -9.83 13.64 -5.69
C HIS A 93 -9.21 13.47 -7.09
N PRO A 94 -8.00 12.89 -7.20
CA PRO A 94 -7.39 12.63 -8.49
C PRO A 94 -8.14 11.53 -9.25
N VAL A 95 -8.65 11.88 -10.42
CA VAL A 95 -9.34 10.95 -11.35
C VAL A 95 -8.43 10.49 -12.49
N ASP A 96 -7.37 11.25 -12.76
CA ASP A 96 -6.34 10.92 -13.74
C ASP A 96 -5.23 10.08 -13.09
N TRP A 97 -4.40 9.44 -13.94
CA TRP A 97 -3.24 8.70 -13.49
C TRP A 97 -2.22 9.61 -12.80
N ASN A 98 -1.66 9.13 -11.68
CA ASN A 98 -0.59 9.78 -10.93
C ASN A 98 0.62 8.87 -10.94
N ALA A 99 1.77 9.41 -11.32
CA ALA A 99 3.04 8.69 -11.27
C ALA A 99 3.41 8.30 -9.83
N CYS A 100 3.98 7.10 -9.69
CA CYS A 100 4.75 6.71 -8.52
C CYS A 100 6.20 7.23 -8.66
N GLU A 101 7.05 6.97 -7.66
CA GLU A 101 8.49 7.24 -7.77
C GLU A 101 9.12 6.54 -8.98
N ASN A 102 8.61 5.36 -9.34
CA ASN A 102 8.86 4.76 -10.64
C ASN A 102 7.86 5.33 -11.66
N GLU A 103 8.35 6.11 -12.62
CA GLU A 103 7.56 6.73 -13.70
C GLU A 103 6.88 5.75 -14.67
N ASN A 104 7.15 4.44 -14.54
CA ASN A 104 6.45 3.39 -15.27
C ASN A 104 5.38 2.70 -14.43
N VAL A 105 5.11 3.18 -13.21
CA VAL A 105 4.02 2.72 -12.36
C VAL A 105 3.17 3.92 -11.96
N GLY A 106 1.85 3.75 -11.95
CA GLY A 106 0.92 4.80 -11.57
C GLY A 106 -0.31 4.25 -10.89
N TRP A 107 -1.12 5.18 -10.39
CA TRP A 107 -2.39 4.88 -9.74
C TRP A 107 -3.41 6.00 -9.96
N LYS A 108 -4.69 5.69 -9.78
CA LYS A 108 -5.80 6.67 -9.75
C LYS A 108 -6.97 6.15 -8.94
N PHE A 109 -7.93 7.02 -8.61
CA PHE A 109 -9.25 6.61 -8.15
C PHE A 109 -10.18 6.38 -9.35
N THR A 110 -10.97 5.32 -9.33
CA THR A 110 -12.01 5.06 -10.35
C THR A 110 -13.42 5.24 -9.81
N ASP A 111 -13.65 4.88 -8.55
CA ASP A 111 -14.94 5.02 -7.88
C ASP A 111 -14.70 5.61 -6.48
N PHE A 112 -14.91 6.92 -6.31
CA PHE A 112 -14.74 7.57 -5.02
C PHE A 112 -16.11 7.88 -4.40
N THR A 113 -16.56 7.04 -3.46
CA THR A 113 -17.85 7.26 -2.78
C THR A 113 -17.68 8.15 -1.55
N THR A 114 -16.69 7.84 -0.71
CA THR A 114 -16.31 8.61 0.48
C THR A 114 -14.82 8.43 0.78
N GLU A 115 -14.30 9.21 1.72
CA GLU A 115 -12.96 9.10 2.31
C GLU A 115 -12.69 7.72 2.94
N ALA A 116 -13.75 6.94 3.21
CA ALA A 116 -13.68 5.60 3.80
C ALA A 116 -14.12 4.49 2.81
N LYS A 117 -14.47 4.85 1.56
CA LYS A 117 -14.93 3.90 0.54
C LYS A 117 -14.60 4.38 -0.87
N PHE A 118 -13.60 3.76 -1.47
CA PHE A 118 -13.14 4.10 -2.80
C PHE A 118 -12.49 2.90 -3.52
N THR A 119 -12.37 2.98 -4.83
CA THR A 119 -11.62 2.00 -5.65
C THR A 119 -10.32 2.63 -6.12
N VAL A 120 -9.21 1.93 -5.91
CA VAL A 120 -7.89 2.29 -6.47
C VAL A 120 -7.62 1.42 -7.68
N GLU A 121 -7.29 2.04 -8.80
CA GLU A 121 -6.69 1.37 -9.95
C GLU A 121 -5.19 1.62 -9.95
N VAL A 122 -4.41 0.55 -10.11
CA VAL A 122 -2.96 0.60 -10.27
C VAL A 122 -2.59 0.13 -11.66
N GLY A 123 -1.49 0.65 -12.19
CA GLY A 123 -1.04 0.32 -13.52
C GLY A 123 0.48 0.38 -13.65
N ARG A 124 1.02 -0.42 -14.56
CA ARG A 124 2.43 -0.37 -14.93
C ARG A 124 2.59 -0.45 -16.45
N ILE A 125 3.38 0.45 -17.00
CA ILE A 125 3.80 0.40 -18.41
C ILE A 125 4.81 -0.75 -18.55
N THR A 126 4.48 -1.76 -19.36
CA THR A 126 5.32 -2.96 -19.57
C THR A 126 6.05 -2.97 -20.91
N GLY A 127 5.66 -2.08 -21.81
CA GLY A 127 6.28 -1.86 -23.12
C GLY A 127 5.72 -0.60 -23.78
N GLU A 128 6.21 -0.28 -24.98
CA GLU A 128 5.81 0.95 -25.71
C GLU A 128 4.30 1.05 -25.98
N THR A 129 3.62 -0.10 -26.07
CA THR A 129 2.19 -0.19 -26.43
C THR A 129 1.38 -1.03 -25.44
N SER A 130 1.99 -1.44 -24.32
CA SER A 130 1.36 -2.33 -23.35
C SER A 130 1.50 -1.83 -21.92
N ALA A 131 0.44 -2.06 -21.14
CA ALA A 131 0.44 -1.85 -19.70
C ALA A 131 -0.35 -2.95 -19.00
N ASP A 132 0.04 -3.29 -17.78
CA ASP A 132 -0.76 -4.12 -16.90
C ASP A 132 -1.54 -3.20 -15.97
N THR A 133 -2.84 -3.44 -15.81
CA THR A 133 -3.72 -2.64 -14.93
C THR A 133 -4.63 -3.53 -14.11
N GLY A 134 -5.03 -3.06 -12.93
CA GLY A 134 -5.95 -3.74 -12.05
C GLY A 134 -6.55 -2.80 -11.02
N SER A 135 -7.73 -3.15 -10.51
CA SER A 135 -8.47 -2.33 -9.55
C SER A 135 -8.83 -3.13 -8.31
N VAL A 136 -8.89 -2.43 -7.18
CA VAL A 136 -9.36 -3.01 -5.92
C VAL A 136 -10.24 -2.03 -5.16
N SER A 137 -11.38 -2.55 -4.69
CA SER A 137 -12.28 -1.82 -3.80
C SER A 137 -11.68 -1.76 -2.40
N ILE A 138 -11.72 -0.58 -1.80
CA ILE A 138 -11.20 -0.31 -0.47
C ILE A 138 -12.31 0.32 0.36
N GLU A 139 -12.57 -0.31 1.50
CA GLU A 139 -13.50 0.15 2.52
C GLU A 139 -12.78 0.21 3.88
N ALA A 140 -13.25 1.09 4.76
CA ALA A 140 -12.72 1.22 6.11
C ALA A 140 -13.76 0.91 7.18
N ASN A 141 -13.32 0.35 8.30
CA ASN A 141 -14.11 0.11 9.51
C ASN A 141 -15.39 -0.72 9.30
N ASN A 142 -15.43 -1.60 8.30
CA ASN A 142 -16.61 -2.41 7.99
C ASN A 142 -16.31 -3.91 8.08
N PHE A 143 -16.42 -4.48 9.28
CA PHE A 143 -16.16 -5.91 9.50
C PHE A 143 -17.07 -6.87 8.72
N ALA A 144 -18.20 -6.41 8.18
CA ALA A 144 -19.05 -7.23 7.33
C ALA A 144 -18.52 -7.32 5.89
N SER A 145 -17.75 -6.34 5.43
CA SER A 145 -17.25 -6.24 4.05
C SER A 145 -15.91 -6.96 3.88
N ASP A 146 -15.77 -7.73 2.82
CA ASP A 146 -14.48 -8.34 2.45
C ASP A 146 -13.47 -7.31 1.92
N ASP A 147 -13.93 -6.11 1.56
CA ASP A 147 -13.09 -4.99 1.10
C ASP A 147 -12.65 -4.08 2.26
N SER A 148 -12.90 -4.47 3.52
CA SER A 148 -12.52 -3.66 4.68
C SER A 148 -11.03 -3.78 5.01
N TRP A 149 -10.20 -3.10 4.22
CA TRP A 149 -8.74 -3.08 4.33
C TRP A 149 -8.21 -2.02 5.30
N LEU A 150 -8.94 -0.91 5.47
CA LEU A 150 -8.45 0.24 6.22
C LEU A 150 -9.10 0.37 7.60
N THR A 151 -8.38 1.01 8.52
CA THR A 151 -8.96 1.64 9.70
C THR A 151 -8.90 3.14 9.54
N CYS A 152 -10.06 3.80 9.51
CA CYS A 152 -10.14 5.27 9.47
C CYS A 152 -10.52 5.81 10.86
N ILE A 153 -9.75 6.78 11.35
CA ILE A 153 -10.02 7.45 12.63
C ILE A 153 -10.07 8.96 12.37
N ALA A 154 -11.17 9.59 12.77
CA ALA A 154 -11.25 11.04 12.83
C ALA A 154 -10.39 11.53 14.01
N GLY A 155 -9.50 12.48 13.74
CA GLY A 155 -8.67 13.07 14.78
C GLY A 155 -9.38 14.18 15.55
N ALA A 156 -8.59 15.02 16.22
CA ALA A 156 -9.12 16.22 16.86
C ALA A 156 -9.76 17.16 15.81
N PRO A 157 -10.57 18.16 16.22
CA PRO A 157 -11.11 19.13 15.29
C PRO A 157 -10.01 19.73 14.43
N THR A 158 -10.32 19.89 13.13
CA THR A 158 -9.42 20.42 12.10
C THR A 158 -8.18 19.59 11.80
N THR A 159 -8.08 18.34 12.28
CA THR A 159 -6.98 17.44 11.89
C THR A 159 -7.38 16.46 10.80
N GLY A 160 -8.67 16.32 10.47
CA GLY A 160 -9.10 15.41 9.41
C GLY A 160 -9.29 13.95 9.83
N ILE A 161 -9.38 13.09 8.82
CA ILE A 161 -9.54 11.64 8.95
C ILE A 161 -8.25 10.98 8.48
N HIS A 162 -7.63 10.18 9.35
CA HIS A 162 -6.47 9.38 9.00
C HIS A 162 -6.92 7.94 8.78
N CYS A 163 -6.54 7.34 7.66
CA CYS A 163 -6.79 5.92 7.42
C CYS A 163 -5.50 5.18 7.13
N ASP A 164 -5.32 4.07 7.83
CA ASP A 164 -4.15 3.22 7.72
C ASP A 164 -4.55 1.77 7.40
N LEU A 165 -3.78 1.15 6.51
CA LEU A 165 -3.81 -0.29 6.30
C LEU A 165 -3.44 -1.01 7.60
N ASP A 166 -3.99 -2.20 7.80
CA ASP A 166 -3.75 -3.07 8.96
C ASP A 166 -4.24 -2.57 10.32
N GLY A 167 -4.93 -1.43 10.39
CA GLY A 167 -5.43 -0.94 11.66
C GLY A 167 -6.43 -1.89 12.34
N MET A 168 -6.71 -1.65 13.62
CA MET A 168 -7.50 -2.56 14.47
C MET A 168 -8.95 -2.79 14.00
N LEU A 169 -9.48 -1.90 13.16
CA LEU A 169 -10.84 -1.97 12.61
C LEU A 169 -10.89 -2.47 11.17
N SER A 170 -9.75 -2.87 10.59
CA SER A 170 -9.72 -3.55 9.30
C SER A 170 -10.02 -5.04 9.47
N LYS A 171 -10.93 -5.57 8.64
CA LYS A 171 -11.21 -7.02 8.56
C LYS A 171 -10.04 -7.74 7.90
N GLN A 172 -9.57 -7.19 6.79
CA GLN A 172 -8.45 -7.73 6.02
C GLN A 172 -7.12 -7.12 6.46
N LYS A 173 -6.03 -7.80 6.11
CA LYS A 173 -4.66 -7.39 6.42
C LYS A 173 -3.78 -7.41 5.17
N SER A 174 -2.72 -6.61 5.21
CA SER A 174 -1.80 -6.41 4.10
C SER A 174 -1.12 -7.72 3.67
N PRO A 175 -0.69 -7.77 2.40
CA PRO A 175 -0.95 -6.76 1.36
C PRO A 175 -2.37 -6.88 0.79
N ILE A 176 -2.84 -5.81 0.15
CA ILE A 176 -4.05 -5.85 -0.67
C ILE A 176 -3.68 -6.47 -2.03
N PRO A 177 -4.24 -7.63 -2.40
CA PRO A 177 -4.00 -8.22 -3.70
C PRO A 177 -4.80 -7.47 -4.77
N VAL A 178 -4.13 -7.12 -5.87
CA VAL A 178 -4.75 -6.47 -7.03
C VAL A 178 -4.51 -7.34 -8.25
N ALA A 179 -5.55 -8.03 -8.72
CA ALA A 179 -5.45 -8.81 -9.95
C ALA A 179 -5.24 -7.86 -11.13
N VAL A 180 -4.20 -8.13 -11.93
CA VAL A 180 -3.86 -7.29 -13.09
C VAL A 180 -4.05 -8.05 -14.40
N THR A 181 -4.44 -7.31 -15.43
CA THR A 181 -4.55 -7.80 -16.80
C THR A 181 -3.72 -6.92 -17.73
N SER A 182 -2.99 -7.55 -18.64
CA SER A 182 -2.28 -6.84 -19.71
C SER A 182 -3.28 -6.26 -20.71
N GLY A 183 -3.04 -5.02 -21.10
CA GLY A 183 -3.88 -4.25 -22.00
C GLY A 183 -3.08 -3.19 -22.77
N PRO A 184 -3.76 -2.27 -23.46
CA PRO A 184 -3.11 -1.17 -24.17
C PRO A 184 -2.35 -0.26 -23.21
N VAL A 185 -1.34 0.45 -23.73
CA VAL A 185 -0.58 1.42 -22.94
C VAL A 185 -1.52 2.44 -22.29
N ILE A 186 -1.31 2.66 -21.00
CA ILE A 186 -1.90 3.76 -20.24
C ILE A 186 -1.03 5.00 -20.46
N GLY A 187 -1.63 6.19 -20.44
CA GLY A 187 -0.93 7.44 -20.75
C GLY A 187 0.36 7.62 -19.91
N PRO A 188 1.31 8.46 -20.37
CA PRO A 188 2.45 8.81 -19.53
C PRO A 188 1.93 9.37 -18.20
N PHE A 189 2.51 8.91 -17.11
CA PHE A 189 2.12 9.33 -15.78
C PHE A 189 2.62 10.73 -15.43
#